data_AF-A0A838L3U8-F1
#
_entry.id   AF-A0A838L3U8-F1
#
_cell.length_a   1.000
_cell.length_b   1.000
_cell.length_c   1.000
_cell.angle_alpha   90.00
_cell.angle_beta   90.00
_cell.angle_gamma   90.00
#
_symmetry.space_group_name_H-M   'P 1'
#
loop_
_entity.id
_entity.type
_entity.pdbx_description
1 polymer ?
#
loop_
_entity_poly.entity_id
_entity_poly.type
_entity_poly.pdbx_seq_one_letter_code
_entity_poly.pdbx_strand_id
1 'polypeptide(L)'
;MMNETEEMKQARRELQLLSASDPAALRNMLRYAAALKMMVTGRLERGRRGGEPHIAAGFQLTAGEQQMMMALTLRTGEEQLYLTFDIDDAAGVPTGLGFIRKEGEAVACYNCGLWAPTNDGRALIVPHDESFEGYLAFQPEGPLLHVRSPLPGDRQAGFRRASIRLPRIANSKAVQDIRANGHMHVFRSEDAGLISARTSTFGA
;
A
#
# COMPACT_ATOMS: atom_id res chain seq x y z
N MET A 1 -19.04 24.21 -4.11
CA MET A 1 -18.87 23.06 -3.19
C MET A 1 -20.03 23.07 -2.23
N MET A 2 -20.81 21.99 -2.19
CA MET A 2 -21.89 21.82 -1.20
C MET A 2 -21.23 21.39 0.11
N ASN A 3 -21.48 22.11 1.21
CA ASN A 3 -21.00 21.69 2.51
C ASN A 3 -21.79 20.47 2.96
N GLU A 4 -21.07 19.44 3.37
CA GLU A 4 -21.62 18.18 3.84
C GLU A 4 -22.37 18.36 5.18
N THR A 5 -23.58 17.80 5.28
CA THR A 5 -24.37 17.83 6.52
C THR A 5 -23.82 16.85 7.56
N GLU A 6 -24.11 17.06 8.85
CA GLU A 6 -23.68 16.14 9.91
C GLU A 6 -24.26 14.72 9.74
N GLU A 7 -25.47 14.60 9.20
CA GLU A 7 -26.06 13.31 8.85
C GLU A 7 -25.29 12.58 7.74
N MET A 8 -24.82 13.31 6.72
CA MET A 8 -23.97 12.74 5.66
C MET A 8 -22.62 12.28 6.21
N LYS A 9 -22.01 13.05 7.11
CA LYS A 9 -20.77 12.66 7.79
C LYS A 9 -20.95 11.40 8.63
N GLN A 10 -22.07 11.29 9.36
CA GLN A 10 -22.40 10.14 10.20
C GLN A 10 -22.62 8.88 9.36
N ALA A 11 -23.47 8.94 8.33
CA ALA A 11 -23.73 7.82 7.43
C ALA A 11 -22.46 7.35 6.71
N ARG A 12 -21.61 8.29 6.29
CA ARG A 12 -20.29 7.98 5.71
C ARG A 12 -19.39 7.23 6.70
N ARG A 13 -19.36 7.66 7.96
CA ARG A 13 -18.58 7.01 9.01
C ARG A 13 -19.05 5.57 9.27
N GLU A 14 -20.36 5.34 9.21
CA GLU A 14 -20.93 4.00 9.37
C GLU A 14 -20.60 3.08 8.19
N LEU A 15 -20.71 3.58 6.96
CA LEU A 15 -20.27 2.87 5.76
C LEU A 15 -18.78 2.51 5.81
N GLN A 16 -17.93 3.43 6.27
CA GLN A 16 -16.50 3.17 6.47
C GLN A 16 -16.21 2.05 7.45
N LEU A 17 -16.92 2.01 8.59
CA LEU A 17 -16.78 0.94 9.58
C LEU A 17 -17.30 -0.40 9.04
N LEU A 18 -18.35 -0.38 8.22
CA LEU A 18 -18.88 -1.58 7.54
C LEU A 18 -17.88 -2.11 6.51
N SER A 19 -17.36 -1.28 5.61
CA SER A 19 -16.35 -1.69 4.63
C SER A 19 -15.06 -2.17 5.29
N ALA A 20 -14.65 -1.56 6.42
CA ALA A 20 -13.48 -2.00 7.17
C ALA A 20 -13.68 -3.35 7.88
N SER A 21 -14.93 -3.73 8.15
CA SER A 21 -15.28 -5.01 8.75
C SER A 21 -15.69 -6.08 7.73
N ASP A 22 -15.76 -5.75 6.42
CA ASP A 22 -16.05 -6.71 5.36
C ASP A 22 -14.89 -7.70 5.17
N PRO A 23 -15.10 -9.01 5.45
CA PRO A 23 -14.07 -10.02 5.26
C PRO A 23 -13.68 -10.24 3.79
N ALA A 24 -14.55 -9.92 2.83
CA ALA A 24 -14.24 -10.04 1.41
C ALA A 24 -13.27 -8.93 0.97
N ALA A 25 -13.57 -7.68 1.32
CA ALA A 25 -12.67 -6.54 1.17
C ALA A 25 -11.30 -6.81 1.79
N LEU A 26 -11.26 -7.22 3.06
CA LEU A 26 -10.01 -7.49 3.78
C LEU A 26 -9.17 -8.59 3.09
N ARG A 27 -9.80 -9.69 2.68
CA ARG A 27 -9.10 -10.75 1.94
C ARG A 27 -8.58 -10.24 0.60
N ASN A 28 -9.37 -9.45 -0.12
CA ASN A 28 -8.95 -8.87 -1.39
C ASN A 28 -7.71 -7.99 -1.21
N MET A 29 -7.77 -7.07 -0.26
CA MET A 29 -6.65 -6.21 0.10
C MET A 29 -5.42 -7.07 0.41
N LEU A 30 -5.49 -8.04 1.32
CA LEU A 30 -4.34 -8.89 1.68
C LEU A 30 -3.69 -9.57 0.47
N ARG A 31 -4.48 -10.01 -0.50
CA ARG A 31 -3.95 -10.58 -1.75
C ARG A 31 -3.12 -9.56 -2.54
N TYR A 32 -3.62 -8.34 -2.68
CA TYR A 32 -2.90 -7.28 -3.38
C TYR A 32 -1.63 -6.83 -2.64
N ALA A 33 -1.65 -6.80 -1.31
CA ALA A 33 -0.48 -6.54 -0.49
C ALA A 33 0.60 -7.61 -0.72
N ALA A 34 0.22 -8.88 -0.65
CA ALA A 34 1.12 -9.99 -0.93
C ALA A 34 1.66 -9.94 -2.37
N ALA A 35 0.81 -9.62 -3.34
CA ALA A 35 1.22 -9.45 -4.73
C ALA A 35 2.24 -8.31 -4.91
N LEU A 36 2.01 -7.16 -4.28
CA LEU A 36 2.94 -6.03 -4.27
C LEU A 36 4.27 -6.42 -3.61
N LYS A 37 4.23 -7.09 -2.45
CA LYS A 37 5.43 -7.65 -1.79
C LYS A 37 6.21 -8.56 -2.72
N MET A 38 5.55 -9.49 -3.42
CA MET A 38 6.20 -10.37 -4.38
C MET A 38 6.84 -9.60 -5.54
N MET A 39 6.16 -8.55 -6.05
CA MET A 39 6.69 -7.72 -7.13
C MET A 39 7.95 -6.96 -6.71
N VAL A 40 7.95 -6.31 -5.54
CA VAL A 40 9.10 -5.48 -5.11
C VAL A 40 10.28 -6.33 -4.63
N THR A 41 10.02 -7.48 -4.01
CA THR A 41 11.07 -8.40 -3.55
C THR A 41 11.59 -9.33 -4.65
N GLY A 42 10.77 -9.56 -5.69
CA GLY A 42 11.04 -10.53 -6.77
C GLY A 42 11.03 -11.98 -6.28
N ARG A 43 10.33 -12.29 -5.19
CA ARG A 43 10.27 -13.62 -4.59
C ARG A 43 8.84 -14.07 -4.30
N LEU A 44 8.64 -15.38 -4.31
CA LEU A 44 7.42 -16.04 -3.80
C LEU A 44 7.51 -16.16 -2.27
N GLU A 45 6.37 -16.05 -1.56
CA GLU A 45 6.30 -16.09 -0.08
C GLU A 45 6.99 -17.31 0.56
N ARG A 46 7.04 -18.46 -0.14
CA ARG A 46 7.67 -19.69 0.36
C ARG A 46 9.20 -19.57 0.56
N GLY A 47 9.82 -18.47 0.11
CA GLY A 47 11.24 -18.18 0.25
C GLY A 47 11.57 -17.05 1.24
N ARG A 48 10.67 -16.77 2.20
CA ARG A 48 10.79 -15.64 3.14
C ARG A 48 12.14 -15.65 3.85
N ARG A 49 12.94 -14.60 3.66
CA ARG A 49 14.17 -14.36 4.43
C ARG A 49 13.90 -13.37 5.56
N GLY A 50 14.70 -13.43 6.63
CA GLY A 50 14.74 -12.33 7.61
C GLY A 50 15.07 -11.03 6.87
N GLY A 51 14.26 -9.97 7.06
CA GLY A 51 14.40 -8.75 6.26
C GLY A 51 13.16 -8.30 5.49
N GLU A 52 12.30 -9.23 5.09
CA GLU A 52 11.25 -8.92 4.12
C GLU A 52 10.11 -8.04 4.70
N PRO A 53 9.43 -7.25 3.84
CA PRO A 53 8.26 -6.45 4.22
C PRO A 53 7.23 -7.29 4.94
N HIS A 54 6.70 -6.75 6.03
CA HIS A 54 5.58 -7.34 6.73
C HIS A 54 4.30 -6.79 6.10
N ILE A 55 3.38 -7.68 5.73
CA ILE A 55 2.04 -7.24 5.35
C ILE A 55 1.38 -6.74 6.64
N ALA A 56 0.97 -5.48 6.63
CA ALA A 56 0.41 -4.82 7.78
C ALA A 56 -0.80 -4.04 7.28
N ALA A 57 -1.97 -4.67 7.31
CA ALA A 57 -3.18 -4.01 6.87
C ALA A 57 -3.45 -2.78 7.75
N GLY A 58 -4.06 -1.74 7.20
CA GLY A 58 -4.31 -0.55 7.99
C GLY A 58 -5.14 0.47 7.25
N PHE A 59 -6.17 0.97 7.91
CA PHE A 59 -7.08 1.97 7.39
C PHE A 59 -6.59 3.36 7.81
N GLN A 60 -6.52 4.31 6.89
CA GLN A 60 -6.31 5.71 7.23
C GLN A 60 -7.57 6.51 6.86
N LEU A 61 -8.04 7.28 7.83
CA LEU A 61 -9.13 8.25 7.67
C LEU A 61 -8.48 9.62 7.55
N THR A 62 -8.22 10.07 6.33
CA THR A 62 -7.85 11.48 6.08
C THR A 62 -9.11 12.27 5.74
N ALA A 63 -9.32 13.37 6.46
CA ALA A 63 -10.42 14.28 6.21
C ALA A 63 -10.30 14.86 4.79
N GLY A 64 -11.23 14.51 3.91
CA GLY A 64 -11.41 15.18 2.61
C GLY A 64 -11.43 14.28 1.39
N GLU A 65 -10.76 13.11 1.40
CA GLU A 65 -10.73 12.23 0.23
C GLU A 65 -11.01 10.76 0.58
N GLN A 66 -11.95 10.19 -0.18
CA GLN A 66 -12.66 8.93 0.07
C GLN A 66 -11.83 7.71 -0.35
N GLN A 67 -10.80 7.33 0.41
CA GLN A 67 -10.00 6.14 0.08
C GLN A 67 -9.83 5.22 1.27
N MET A 68 -10.06 3.93 1.06
CA MET A 68 -9.59 2.89 1.98
C MET A 68 -8.13 2.62 1.68
N MET A 69 -7.36 2.33 2.71
CA MET A 69 -5.96 1.97 2.55
C MET A 69 -5.72 0.57 3.09
N MET A 70 -4.72 -0.07 2.53
CA MET A 70 -4.08 -1.20 3.16
C MET A 70 -2.57 -1.06 2.97
N ALA A 71 -1.87 -1.02 4.09
CA ALA A 71 -0.43 -0.87 4.12
C ALA A 71 0.32 -2.22 3.98
N LEU A 72 1.56 -2.07 3.55
CA LEU A 72 2.68 -2.97 3.68
C LEU A 72 3.71 -2.23 4.53
N THR A 73 3.79 -2.59 5.81
CA THR A 73 4.82 -2.01 6.67
C THR A 73 6.18 -2.64 6.35
N LEU A 74 7.13 -1.81 5.93
CA LEU A 74 8.50 -2.24 5.73
C LEU A 74 9.17 -2.43 7.11
N ARG A 75 10.17 -3.32 7.17
CA ARG A 75 10.68 -3.92 8.41
C ARG A 75 11.16 -2.92 9.48
N THR A 76 11.58 -1.72 9.11
CA THR A 76 12.11 -0.73 10.06
C THR A 76 11.02 -0.03 10.87
N GLY A 77 9.75 -0.13 10.49
CA GLY A 77 8.65 0.63 11.11
C GLY A 77 8.63 2.12 10.76
N GLU A 78 9.73 2.66 10.26
CA GLU A 78 9.91 4.04 9.80
C GLU A 78 9.46 4.27 8.36
N GLU A 79 9.22 3.19 7.62
CA GLU A 79 8.80 3.21 6.22
C GLU A 79 7.62 2.28 5.97
N GLN A 80 6.65 2.75 5.19
CA GLN A 80 5.48 1.98 4.83
C GLN A 80 5.13 2.21 3.38
N LEU A 81 4.94 1.13 2.62
CA LEU A 81 4.28 1.21 1.33
C LEU A 81 2.80 0.95 1.56
N TYR A 82 1.90 1.57 0.83
CA TYR A 82 0.47 1.29 0.98
C TYR A 82 -0.24 1.29 -0.35
N LEU A 83 -1.26 0.45 -0.45
CA LEU A 83 -2.20 0.44 -1.56
C LEU A 83 -3.46 1.16 -1.13
N THR A 84 -4.03 1.97 -2.00
CA THR A 84 -5.35 2.59 -1.79
C THR A 84 -6.39 1.85 -2.62
N PHE A 85 -7.62 1.82 -2.11
CA PHE A 85 -8.79 1.18 -2.71
C PHE A 85 -9.97 2.15 -2.66
N ASP A 86 -10.85 2.04 -3.65
CA ASP A 86 -12.13 2.74 -3.62
C ASP A 86 -12.98 2.19 -2.46
N ILE A 87 -13.60 3.09 -1.69
CA ILE A 87 -14.49 2.70 -0.60
C ILE A 87 -15.75 1.99 -1.10
N ASP A 88 -16.24 2.41 -2.27
CA ASP A 88 -17.45 1.87 -2.89
C ASP A 88 -17.16 0.53 -3.59
N ASP A 89 -15.90 0.25 -3.93
CA ASP A 89 -15.42 -1.02 -4.51
C ASP A 89 -14.18 -1.57 -3.79
N ALA A 90 -14.35 -1.84 -2.50
CA ALA A 90 -13.32 -2.43 -1.62
C ALA A 90 -12.72 -3.76 -2.13
N ALA A 91 -13.55 -4.50 -2.86
CA ALA A 91 -13.21 -5.80 -3.43
C ALA A 91 -12.51 -5.68 -4.81
N GLY A 92 -12.42 -4.46 -5.35
CA GLY A 92 -11.83 -4.14 -6.64
C GLY A 92 -10.30 -4.13 -6.66
N VAL A 93 -9.76 -3.55 -7.73
CA VAL A 93 -8.31 -3.33 -7.88
C VAL A 93 -7.86 -2.13 -7.04
N PRO A 94 -6.60 -2.08 -6.59
CA PRO A 94 -6.06 -0.87 -5.97
C PRO A 94 -6.16 0.34 -6.90
N THR A 95 -6.57 1.48 -6.35
CA THR A 95 -6.67 2.78 -7.05
C THR A 95 -5.37 3.58 -6.98
N GLY A 96 -4.47 3.22 -6.07
CA GLY A 96 -3.19 3.91 -5.90
C GLY A 96 -2.15 3.13 -5.11
N LEU A 97 -0.93 3.65 -5.15
CA LEU A 97 0.21 3.22 -4.34
C LEU A 97 0.79 4.47 -3.69
N GLY A 98 1.18 4.37 -2.43
CA GLY A 98 1.95 5.42 -1.79
C GLY A 98 3.02 4.88 -0.87
N PHE A 99 3.82 5.81 -0.38
CA PHE A 99 4.97 5.56 0.45
C PHE A 99 5.00 6.58 1.58
N ILE A 100 5.16 6.12 2.81
CA ILE A 100 5.33 6.93 4.01
C ILE A 100 6.74 6.70 4.52
N ARG A 101 7.45 7.76 4.86
CA ARG A 101 8.78 7.72 5.50
C ARG A 101 8.87 8.77 6.58
N LYS A 102 9.52 8.42 7.70
CA LYS A 102 9.98 9.41 8.69
C LYS A 102 11.22 10.14 8.17
N GLU A 103 11.15 11.46 8.09
CA GLU A 103 12.24 12.35 7.67
C GLU A 103 12.59 13.32 8.80
N GLY A 104 13.54 12.93 9.66
CA GLY A 104 13.83 13.66 10.89
C GLY A 104 12.64 13.60 11.85
N GLU A 105 12.12 14.76 12.23
CA GLU A 105 10.91 14.87 13.07
C GLU A 105 9.59 14.87 12.26
N ALA A 106 9.67 14.93 10.94
CA ALA A 106 8.51 14.96 10.06
C ALA A 106 8.15 13.56 9.51
N VAL A 107 6.91 13.41 9.06
CA VAL A 107 6.46 12.26 8.27
C VAL A 107 6.14 12.74 6.87
N ALA A 108 6.85 12.21 5.87
CA ALA A 108 6.60 12.48 4.47
C ALA A 108 5.72 11.39 3.86
N CYS A 109 4.76 11.80 3.05
CA CYS A 109 3.84 10.91 2.32
C CYS A 109 3.94 11.19 0.83
N TYR A 110 4.20 10.17 0.03
CA TYR A 110 4.44 10.27 -1.39
C TYR A 110 3.42 9.44 -2.18
N ASN A 111 2.74 10.08 -3.13
CA ASN A 111 1.98 9.37 -4.16
C ASN A 111 2.95 8.72 -5.14
N CYS A 112 2.77 7.42 -5.39
CA CYS A 112 3.73 6.60 -6.12
C CYS A 112 3.06 5.78 -7.21
N GLY A 113 3.81 5.49 -8.26
CA GLY A 113 3.50 4.49 -9.28
C GLY A 113 4.37 3.25 -9.11
N LEU A 114 3.86 2.10 -9.55
CA LEU A 114 4.63 0.86 -9.61
C LEU A 114 5.16 0.67 -11.04
N TRP A 115 6.47 0.52 -11.21
CA TRP A 115 7.09 0.26 -12.52
C TRP A 115 7.64 -1.17 -12.58
N ALA A 116 7.33 -1.92 -13.64
CA ALA A 116 7.81 -3.29 -13.82
C ALA A 116 8.72 -3.44 -15.06
N PRO A 117 9.83 -4.19 -14.95
CA PRO A 117 10.69 -4.52 -16.08
C PRO A 117 10.03 -5.57 -17.00
N THR A 118 10.64 -5.83 -18.15
CA THR A 118 10.14 -6.81 -19.15
C THR A 118 10.42 -8.26 -18.78
N ASN A 119 11.42 -8.53 -17.94
CA ASN A 119 11.93 -9.86 -17.63
C ASN A 119 11.34 -10.48 -16.34
N ASP A 120 10.15 -10.04 -15.91
CA ASP A 120 9.56 -10.39 -14.61
C ASP A 120 10.46 -10.10 -13.39
N GLY A 121 11.48 -9.23 -13.55
CA GLY A 121 12.33 -8.75 -12.45
C GLY A 121 11.58 -7.95 -11.40
N ARG A 122 12.32 -7.42 -10.41
CA ARG A 122 11.75 -6.63 -9.31
C ARG A 122 11.08 -5.37 -9.84
N ALA A 123 9.90 -5.07 -9.32
CA ALA A 123 9.24 -3.80 -9.55
C ALA A 123 9.94 -2.69 -8.75
N LEU A 124 9.90 -1.48 -9.31
CA LEU A 124 10.43 -0.26 -8.73
C LEU A 124 9.28 0.64 -8.30
N ILE A 125 9.46 1.38 -7.22
CA ILE A 125 8.49 2.36 -6.74
C ILE A 125 8.92 3.72 -7.26
N VAL A 126 8.04 4.42 -7.95
CA VAL A 126 8.34 5.68 -8.65
C VAL A 126 7.45 6.78 -8.10
N PRO A 127 7.96 7.67 -7.24
CA PRO A 127 7.18 8.81 -6.79
C PRO A 127 6.69 9.67 -7.96
N HIS A 128 5.48 10.20 -7.84
CA HIS A 128 4.87 11.10 -8.82
C HIS A 128 5.26 12.57 -8.62
N ASP A 129 5.94 12.88 -7.51
CA ASP A 129 6.43 14.21 -7.19
C ASP A 129 7.48 14.67 -8.21
N GLU A 130 7.27 15.85 -8.79
CA GLU A 130 8.17 16.45 -9.79
C GLU A 130 9.56 16.74 -9.22
N SER A 131 9.67 16.93 -7.90
CA SER A 131 10.95 17.13 -7.21
C SER A 131 11.71 15.82 -6.96
N PHE A 132 11.08 14.67 -7.16
CA PHE A 132 11.67 13.37 -6.87
C PHE A 132 12.37 12.78 -8.11
N GLU A 133 13.69 12.97 -8.19
CA GLU A 133 14.49 12.37 -9.25
C GLU A 133 14.79 10.89 -8.98
N GLY A 134 14.33 10.01 -9.88
CA GLY A 134 14.70 8.60 -9.91
C GLY A 134 13.63 7.66 -9.37
N TYR A 135 14.02 6.65 -8.59
CA TYR A 135 13.12 5.63 -8.08
C TYR A 135 13.57 5.06 -6.74
N LEU A 136 12.64 4.38 -6.06
CA LEU A 136 12.86 3.65 -4.83
C LEU A 136 12.94 2.15 -5.13
N ALA A 137 14.04 1.51 -4.71
CA ALA A 137 14.28 0.09 -4.88
C ALA A 137 14.24 -0.65 -3.54
N PHE A 138 13.57 -1.80 -3.51
CA PHE A 138 13.56 -2.65 -2.34
C PHE A 138 14.94 -3.25 -2.06
N GLN A 139 15.38 -3.16 -0.81
CA GLN A 139 16.57 -3.82 -0.30
C GLN A 139 16.23 -4.71 0.90
N PRO A 140 16.77 -5.95 0.99
CA PRO A 140 16.37 -6.90 2.03
C PRO A 140 16.65 -6.49 3.47
N GLU A 141 17.70 -5.70 3.72
CA GLU A 141 18.20 -5.45 5.09
C GLU A 141 18.12 -3.99 5.52
N GLY A 142 17.43 -3.13 4.76
CA GLY A 142 17.41 -1.70 5.01
C GLY A 142 16.17 -0.99 4.47
N PRO A 143 16.14 0.35 4.61
CA PRO A 143 15.12 1.18 3.99
C PRO A 143 15.11 1.03 2.46
N LEU A 144 14.04 1.51 1.82
CA LEU A 144 14.01 1.65 0.37
C LEU A 144 15.19 2.51 -0.10
N LEU A 145 16.00 1.96 -0.99
CA LEU A 145 17.11 2.70 -1.58
C LEU A 145 16.57 3.71 -2.57
N HIS A 146 16.86 4.99 -2.34
CA HIS A 146 16.67 6.02 -3.34
C HIS A 146 17.79 5.94 -4.38
N VAL A 147 17.42 5.58 -5.61
CA VAL A 147 18.32 5.53 -6.76
C VAL A 147 18.08 6.77 -7.61
N ARG A 148 19.06 7.70 -7.57
CA ARG A 148 19.07 8.93 -8.38
C ARG A 148 19.54 8.65 -9.81
N SER A 149 18.76 7.86 -10.53
CA SER A 149 19.03 7.50 -11.92
C SER A 149 17.73 7.34 -12.68
N PRO A 150 17.74 7.53 -14.01
CA PRO A 150 16.55 7.27 -14.81
C PRO A 150 16.09 5.82 -14.67
N LEU A 151 14.81 5.60 -14.94
CA LEU A 151 14.26 4.25 -15.03
C LEU A 151 15.03 3.46 -16.11
N PRO A 152 15.31 2.16 -15.91
CA PRO A 152 16.12 1.37 -16.82
C PRO A 152 15.42 1.05 -18.17
N GLY A 153 14.27 1.64 -18.44
CA GLY A 153 13.52 1.50 -19.68
C GLY A 153 12.34 2.45 -19.74
N ASP A 154 11.48 2.24 -20.75
CA ASP A 154 10.33 3.12 -20.98
C ASP A 154 9.40 3.20 -19.76
N ARG A 155 9.12 4.44 -19.33
CA ARG A 155 8.33 4.74 -18.12
C ARG A 155 6.90 4.23 -18.28
N GLN A 156 6.23 4.58 -19.37
CA GLN A 156 4.83 4.27 -19.58
C GLN A 156 4.59 2.78 -19.79
N ALA A 157 5.46 2.10 -20.53
CA ALA A 157 5.41 0.67 -20.73
C ALA A 157 5.63 -0.09 -19.42
N GLY A 158 6.51 0.40 -18.53
CA GLY A 158 6.71 -0.24 -17.22
C GLY A 158 5.54 -0.06 -16.27
N PHE A 159 4.87 1.11 -16.28
CA PHE A 159 3.62 1.31 -15.55
C PHE A 159 2.49 0.42 -16.07
N ARG A 160 2.31 0.33 -17.39
CA ARG A 160 1.34 -0.60 -17.99
C ARG A 160 1.62 -2.07 -17.66
N ARG A 161 2.90 -2.48 -17.66
CA ARG A 161 3.27 -3.84 -17.24
C ARG A 161 2.93 -4.08 -15.78
N ALA A 162 3.20 -3.11 -14.90
CA ALA A 162 2.89 -3.24 -13.49
C ALA A 162 1.38 -3.33 -13.23
N SER A 163 0.56 -2.51 -13.90
CA SER A 163 -0.90 -2.53 -13.76
C SER A 163 -1.54 -3.84 -14.22
N ILE A 164 -0.93 -4.54 -15.17
CA ILE A 164 -1.35 -5.89 -15.60
C ILE A 164 -0.81 -6.96 -14.65
N ARG A 165 0.45 -6.83 -14.23
CA ARG A 165 1.14 -7.86 -13.45
C ARG A 165 0.61 -7.97 -12.02
N LEU A 166 0.27 -6.86 -11.38
CA LEU A 166 -0.19 -6.84 -10.00
C LEU A 166 -1.50 -7.64 -9.80
N PRO A 167 -2.60 -7.39 -10.55
CA PRO A 167 -3.81 -8.21 -10.49
C PRO A 167 -3.57 -9.67 -10.87
N ARG A 168 -2.70 -9.92 -11.85
CA ARG A 168 -2.35 -11.29 -12.25
C ARG A 168 -1.71 -12.08 -11.10
N ILE A 169 -0.82 -11.46 -10.32
CA ILE A 169 -0.21 -12.10 -9.15
C ILE A 169 -1.24 -12.23 -8.02
N ALA A 170 -2.04 -11.20 -7.74
CA ALA A 170 -3.06 -11.23 -6.70
C ALA A 170 -4.11 -12.35 -6.92
N ASN A 171 -4.40 -12.68 -8.17
CA ASN A 171 -5.28 -13.79 -8.56
C ASN A 171 -4.58 -15.14 -8.75
N SER A 172 -3.27 -15.22 -8.50
CA SER A 172 -2.52 -16.47 -8.64
C SER A 172 -2.71 -17.39 -7.41
N LYS A 173 -2.57 -18.70 -7.61
CA LYS A 173 -2.61 -19.69 -6.51
C LYS A 173 -1.60 -19.39 -5.39
N ALA A 174 -0.49 -18.72 -5.71
CA ALA A 174 0.54 -18.36 -4.73
C ALA A 174 0.03 -17.40 -3.64
N VAL A 175 -1.04 -16.66 -3.94
CA VAL A 175 -1.60 -15.60 -3.08
C VAL A 175 -3.01 -15.93 -2.60
N GLN A 176 -3.73 -16.81 -3.31
CA GLN A 176 -5.09 -17.25 -2.94
C GLN A 176 -5.16 -17.98 -1.59
N ASP A 177 -4.09 -18.70 -1.20
CA ASP A 177 -4.05 -19.52 0.02
C ASP A 177 -3.52 -18.78 1.26
N ILE A 178 -3.30 -17.46 1.19
CA ILE A 178 -2.82 -16.67 2.34
C ILE A 178 -3.91 -16.65 3.41
N ARG A 179 -3.72 -17.44 4.47
CA ARG A 179 -4.57 -17.43 5.68
C ARG A 179 -4.29 -16.16 6.47
N ALA A 180 -5.35 -15.42 6.76
CA ALA A 180 -5.28 -14.10 7.38
C ALA A 180 -4.93 -14.19 8.87
N ASN A 181 -3.64 -14.06 9.18
CA ASN A 181 -3.19 -13.49 10.45
C ASN A 181 -2.55 -12.15 10.12
N GLY A 182 -3.13 -11.07 10.61
CA GLY A 182 -2.67 -9.73 10.28
C GLY A 182 -2.90 -8.75 11.41
N HIS A 183 -2.13 -7.67 11.35
CA HIS A 183 -2.35 -6.51 12.19
C HIS A 183 -3.07 -5.47 11.33
N MET A 184 -4.13 -4.88 11.88
CA MET A 184 -4.82 -3.71 11.37
C MET A 184 -4.27 -2.49 12.12
N HIS A 185 -3.58 -1.60 11.39
CA HIS A 185 -3.11 -0.31 11.90
C HIS A 185 -4.09 0.79 11.46
N VAL A 186 -4.81 1.38 12.41
CA VAL A 186 -5.60 2.57 12.14
C VAL A 186 -4.70 3.78 12.35
N PHE A 187 -4.40 4.51 11.27
CA PHE A 187 -3.64 5.75 11.33
C PHE A 187 -4.62 6.93 11.35
N ARG A 188 -4.60 7.72 12.41
CA ARG A 188 -5.40 8.93 12.53
C ARG A 188 -4.48 10.13 12.47
N SER A 189 -4.72 11.03 11.51
CA SER A 189 -4.15 12.38 11.59
C SER A 189 -4.87 13.11 12.72
N GLU A 190 -4.17 13.34 13.83
CA GLU A 190 -4.60 14.32 14.82
C GLU A 190 -4.10 15.70 14.39
N ASP A 191 -4.85 16.74 14.76
CA ASP A 191 -4.48 18.13 14.48
C ASP A 191 -3.01 18.34 14.90
N ALA A 192 -2.19 18.85 13.96
CA ALA A 192 -0.73 19.02 14.04
C ALA A 192 0.19 17.87 13.54
N GLY A 193 -0.29 16.95 12.71
CA GLY A 193 0.60 16.05 11.95
C GLY A 193 1.14 14.86 12.74
N LEU A 194 0.58 14.61 13.93
CA LEU A 194 0.80 13.38 14.67
C LEU A 194 -0.15 12.30 14.17
N ILE A 195 0.42 11.19 13.69
CA ILE A 195 -0.32 10.00 13.30
C ILE A 195 -0.45 9.12 14.54
N SER A 196 -1.65 9.02 15.14
CA SER A 196 -1.90 8.01 16.17
C SER A 196 -2.22 6.67 15.50
N ALA A 197 -1.46 5.62 15.87
CA ALA A 197 -1.60 4.28 15.32
C ALA A 197 -2.29 3.35 16.34
N ARG A 198 -3.47 2.83 16.02
CA ARG A 198 -4.09 1.73 16.78
C ARG A 198 -3.89 0.42 16.05
N THR A 199 -3.16 -0.49 16.68
CA THR A 199 -2.93 -1.85 16.16
C THR A 199 -3.97 -2.79 16.76
N SER A 200 -4.73 -3.47 15.92
CA SER A 200 -5.60 -4.58 16.32
C SER A 200 -5.25 -5.82 15.53
N THR A 201 -5.23 -6.98 16.18
CA THR A 201 -5.02 -8.27 15.52
C THR A 201 -6.34 -8.79 14.97
N PHE A 202 -6.32 -9.29 13.73
CA PHE A 202 -7.41 -10.10 13.18
C PHE A 202 -6.87 -11.47 12.78
N GLY A 203 -7.66 -12.50 13.07
CA GLY A 203 -7.34 -13.91 12.84
C GLY A 203 -7.83 -14.82 13.98
N ALA A 204 -8.22 -16.04 13.64
CA ALA A 204 -8.51 -17.15 14.55
C ALA A 204 -7.54 -18.30 14.23
#